data_AF-A0A1Q3H971-F1
#
_entry.id   AF-A0A1Q3H971-F1
#
_cell.length_a   1.000
_cell.length_b   1.000
_cell.length_c   1.000
_cell.angle_alpha   90.00
_cell.angle_beta   90.00
_cell.angle_gamma   90.00
#
_symmetry.space_group_name_H-M   'P 1'
#
loop_
_entity.id
_entity.type
_entity.pdbx_description
1 polymer ?
#
loop_
_entity_poly.entity_id
_entity_poly.type
_entity_poly.pdbx_seq_one_letter_code
_entity_poly.pdbx_strand_id
1 'polypeptide(L)'
;MQRTTPYSVLPFLLAVSGTLLGSGCGPSEQSLTSAEPRQSLASEASELYVDTTSLWSSPVISVCWENPSDANLTERDWVQNAAEGTWGNVSRVDFIGWDECTSASRGIRIRIADTGPHVKQLGSRLDGFVNGMELNFTFVNWSPSCQSDREFCIRTIAVHEFGHALGFAHEQNRPDRPSSCTEPAQGSNGNLMIGAWDLHSVMNYCNPNWSGNGQLSATDIAGVIQLYGDVLWSRDFGYDQTWRVEQHPRTVADVNGDGRADVVGFGHLGVWVGLSTESQFTSAQFWLADFGYDKGWRVDLHPRTLADVNGDGRADVVGFGDWGVAVALSTGTGFAPLQLWLVDFGYNQTWRVAKHPRTLADVNGDGRADVVGFGDWGVAVALSTGTGFAPLQLWLADFGYNQTWRVEKHLRTVADVNGDGRADVIGFSDWGVTVALSTGTGFAPLQLWLVDFGYNQTWRVAKHPRTVADVNGDGRADVIGFSDWGVTVALSTGTGFAPLQRRLAEFGYNQTWRVEQHPRTVADVNGDGRADVIGFGHAGVFVHPY
;
A
#
# COMPACT_ATOMS: atom_id res chain seq x y z
N MET A 1 -45.78 -50.56 23.58
CA MET A 1 -45.85 -51.43 22.38
C MET A 1 -44.60 -51.09 21.56
N GLN A 2 -43.60 -51.98 21.40
CA GLN A 2 -43.54 -53.09 20.42
C GLN A 2 -43.84 -52.58 18.98
N ARG A 3 -42.98 -52.72 17.94
CA ARG A 3 -41.84 -53.63 17.64
C ARG A 3 -40.85 -52.92 16.66
N THR A 4 -39.52 -52.86 16.88
CA THR A 4 -38.42 -53.80 16.49
C THR A 4 -38.22 -53.99 14.96
N THR A 5 -37.14 -53.48 14.31
CA THR A 5 -35.81 -54.13 13.97
C THR A 5 -35.66 -54.63 12.50
N PRO A 6 -34.47 -54.99 11.92
CA PRO A 6 -33.06 -54.52 12.09
C PRO A 6 -32.07 -54.65 10.85
N TYR A 7 -30.75 -54.40 11.08
CA TYR A 7 -29.48 -54.96 10.49
C TYR A 7 -29.14 -54.83 8.97
N SER A 8 -27.96 -54.30 8.58
CA SER A 8 -26.62 -54.95 8.32
C SER A 8 -26.56 -55.75 6.98
N VAL A 9 -25.50 -55.87 6.15
CA VAL A 9 -24.03 -56.11 6.36
C VAL A 9 -23.20 -55.68 5.09
N LEU A 10 -21.87 -55.50 5.21
CA LEU A 10 -20.83 -55.59 4.12
C LEU A 10 -20.52 -57.08 3.76
N PRO A 11 -19.45 -57.46 3.00
CA PRO A 11 -18.80 -56.95 1.76
C PRO A 11 -18.71 -58.07 0.66
N PHE A 12 -17.99 -57.88 -0.46
CA PHE A 12 -17.31 -58.99 -1.17
C PHE A 12 -16.07 -58.54 -2.00
N LEU A 13 -15.22 -59.52 -2.38
CA LEU A 13 -13.83 -59.38 -2.86
C LEU A 13 -13.58 -60.01 -4.26
N LEU A 14 -12.34 -59.84 -4.77
CA LEU A 14 -11.65 -60.59 -5.88
C LEU A 14 -12.04 -60.22 -7.33
N ALA A 15 -11.18 -60.36 -8.35
CA ALA A 15 -10.02 -61.28 -8.49
C ALA A 15 -8.77 -60.71 -9.23
N VAL A 16 -7.71 -61.55 -9.32
CA VAL A 16 -6.34 -61.27 -9.82
C VAL A 16 -5.92 -62.27 -10.91
N SER A 17 -5.13 -61.84 -11.90
CA SER A 17 -4.27 -62.67 -12.78
C SER A 17 -3.34 -61.77 -13.63
N GLY A 18 -2.11 -62.10 -14.05
CA GLY A 18 -1.25 -63.27 -13.78
C GLY A 18 -0.04 -63.43 -14.74
N THR A 19 1.15 -62.93 -14.36
CA THR A 19 2.54 -63.45 -14.62
C THR A 19 3.15 -63.72 -16.03
N LEU A 20 4.33 -63.08 -16.30
CA LEU A 20 5.61 -63.59 -16.94
C LEU A 20 5.57 -64.16 -18.39
N LEU A 21 6.57 -64.13 -19.31
CA LEU A 21 7.99 -63.67 -19.53
C LEU A 21 8.16 -63.40 -21.08
N GLY A 22 9.25 -62.95 -21.74
CA GLY A 22 10.61 -62.48 -21.37
C GLY A 22 11.61 -62.50 -22.57
N SER A 23 12.74 -61.74 -22.50
CA SER A 23 13.97 -61.71 -23.37
C SER A 23 13.94 -61.21 -24.84
N GLY A 24 14.85 -60.27 -25.19
CA GLY A 24 15.27 -59.98 -26.59
C GLY A 24 15.87 -58.59 -26.95
N CYS A 25 17.18 -58.36 -26.71
CA CYS A 25 18.10 -57.33 -27.30
C CYS A 25 17.79 -55.81 -27.28
N GLY A 26 18.76 -54.99 -26.83
CA GLY A 26 18.84 -53.52 -27.03
C GLY A 26 19.71 -53.11 -28.23
N PRO A 27 20.33 -51.89 -28.30
CA PRO A 27 20.42 -50.78 -27.32
C PRO A 27 19.58 -49.55 -27.77
N SER A 28 19.57 -48.35 -27.16
CA SER A 28 20.46 -47.67 -26.20
C SER A 28 19.73 -46.57 -25.41
N GLU A 29 19.94 -46.48 -24.09
CA GLU A 29 19.59 -45.30 -23.28
C GLU A 29 20.80 -44.85 -22.45
N GLN A 30 21.00 -43.54 -22.30
CA GLN A 30 22.06 -42.97 -21.47
C GLN A 30 21.58 -42.79 -20.03
N SER A 31 22.40 -43.20 -19.06
CA SER A 31 22.12 -42.99 -17.64
C SER A 31 22.48 -41.59 -17.18
N LEU A 32 21.66 -41.00 -16.31
CA LEU A 32 22.15 -40.10 -15.27
C LEU A 32 21.53 -40.46 -13.92
N THR A 33 22.40 -40.79 -12.97
CA THR A 33 22.07 -41.08 -11.58
C THR A 33 22.58 -39.96 -10.68
N SER A 34 21.71 -39.38 -9.85
CA SER A 34 21.94 -39.10 -8.42
C SER A 34 20.85 -38.16 -7.88
N ALA A 35 20.44 -38.38 -6.64
CA ALA A 35 19.52 -37.47 -5.95
C ALA A 35 20.32 -36.45 -5.15
N GLU A 36 19.89 -35.18 -5.17
CA GLU A 36 20.36 -34.13 -4.27
C GLU A 36 19.32 -33.83 -3.18
N PRO A 37 19.74 -33.35 -1.99
CA PRO A 37 18.82 -33.09 -0.88
C PRO A 37 18.00 -31.81 -1.10
N ARG A 38 16.78 -31.79 -0.56
CA ARG A 38 15.94 -30.57 -0.54
C ARG A 38 16.66 -29.43 0.19
N GLN A 39 17.10 -28.42 -0.56
CA GLN A 39 17.44 -27.13 0.04
C GLN A 39 16.16 -26.45 0.53
N SER A 40 16.23 -25.89 1.73
CA SER A 40 15.19 -25.05 2.29
C SER A 40 15.10 -23.74 1.50
N LEU A 41 13.88 -23.37 1.08
CA LEU A 41 13.57 -22.02 0.62
C LEU A 41 13.67 -21.06 1.82
N ALA A 42 14.89 -20.58 2.09
CA ALA A 42 15.09 -19.41 2.92
C ALA A 42 14.64 -18.19 2.11
N SER A 43 13.95 -17.26 2.77
CA SER A 43 13.56 -15.98 2.18
C SER A 43 14.81 -15.22 1.70
N GLU A 44 14.83 -14.82 0.43
CA GLU A 44 15.85 -13.91 -0.08
C GLU A 44 15.79 -12.60 0.70
N ALA A 45 16.89 -12.26 1.36
CA ALA A 45 17.05 -11.01 2.09
C ALA A 45 17.64 -9.94 1.17
N SER A 46 17.29 -8.68 1.41
CA SER A 46 17.88 -7.48 0.80
C SER A 46 19.13 -7.02 1.58
N GLU A 47 20.07 -6.26 0.97
CA GLU A 47 21.53 -6.44 1.27
C GLU A 47 22.53 -5.20 1.30
N LEU A 48 22.47 -4.20 2.21
CA LEU A 48 23.44 -3.06 2.32
C LEU A 48 24.32 -2.93 3.60
N TYR A 49 25.42 -2.17 3.56
CA TYR A 49 26.19 -1.77 4.78
C TYR A 49 25.78 -0.40 5.37
N VAL A 50 25.33 -0.39 6.63
CA VAL A 50 24.63 0.74 7.27
C VAL A 50 25.20 1.07 8.64
N ASP A 51 25.35 2.35 9.00
CA ASP A 51 25.48 2.75 10.41
C ASP A 51 24.11 3.15 11.00
N THR A 52 23.46 2.17 11.65
CA THR A 52 22.16 2.31 12.30
C THR A 52 22.15 3.33 13.45
N THR A 53 23.31 3.70 14.01
CA THR A 53 23.40 4.76 15.03
C THR A 53 23.33 6.17 14.45
N SER A 54 23.33 6.28 13.12
CA SER A 54 23.34 7.55 12.38
C SER A 54 22.07 7.81 11.58
N LEU A 55 21.05 6.95 11.66
CA LEU A 55 19.82 7.16 10.89
C LEU A 55 19.11 8.46 11.31
N TRP A 56 18.35 9.06 10.38
CA TRP A 56 17.50 10.19 10.71
C TRP A 56 16.23 9.71 11.43
N SER A 57 15.88 10.39 12.52
CA SER A 57 14.63 10.11 13.26
C SER A 57 13.38 10.65 12.55
N SER A 58 13.57 11.53 11.57
CA SER A 58 12.55 12.05 10.66
C SER A 58 12.97 11.66 9.23
N PRO A 59 12.07 11.12 8.39
CA PRO A 59 12.37 10.88 6.99
C PRO A 59 12.35 12.18 6.17
N VAL A 60 11.69 13.24 6.66
CA VAL A 60 11.81 14.60 6.12
C VAL A 60 13.14 15.21 6.61
N ILE A 61 14.04 15.50 5.67
CA ILE A 61 15.40 15.97 5.92
C ILE A 61 15.59 17.31 5.20
N SER A 62 15.82 18.38 5.96
CA SER A 62 16.14 19.68 5.36
C SER A 62 17.49 19.64 4.64
N VAL A 63 17.58 20.34 3.51
CA VAL A 63 18.79 20.54 2.72
C VAL A 63 18.93 22.04 2.46
N CYS A 64 20.16 22.57 2.47
CA CYS A 64 20.43 23.96 2.05
C CYS A 64 21.84 24.11 1.46
N TRP A 65 22.05 25.21 0.73
CA TRP A 65 23.33 25.55 0.10
C TRP A 65 24.07 26.64 0.88
N GLU A 66 25.36 26.46 1.16
CA GLU A 66 26.17 27.43 1.90
C GLU A 66 26.77 28.55 1.02
N ASN A 67 26.79 28.33 -0.30
CA ASN A 67 27.28 29.30 -1.29
C ASN A 67 26.55 29.20 -2.65
N PRO A 68 25.20 29.26 -2.67
CA PRO A 68 24.44 29.29 -3.93
C PRO A 68 24.74 30.58 -4.70
N SER A 69 24.60 30.52 -6.02
CA SER A 69 24.64 31.70 -6.89
C SER A 69 23.87 31.43 -8.19
N ASP A 70 23.47 32.48 -8.89
CA ASP A 70 22.81 32.35 -10.20
C ASP A 70 23.65 31.54 -11.20
N ALA A 71 24.98 31.61 -11.08
CA ALA A 71 25.93 30.90 -11.92
C ALA A 71 26.05 29.39 -11.65
N ASN A 72 25.40 28.88 -10.58
CA ASN A 72 25.38 27.45 -10.25
C ASN A 72 23.96 26.88 -10.09
N LEU A 73 22.93 27.62 -10.50
CA LEU A 73 21.53 27.21 -10.37
C LEU A 73 21.26 25.85 -11.07
N THR A 74 21.65 25.72 -12.34
CA THR A 74 21.45 24.48 -13.13
C THR A 74 22.07 23.26 -12.46
N GLU A 75 23.27 23.38 -11.92
CA GLU A 75 23.96 22.29 -11.24
C GLU A 75 23.33 21.95 -9.89
N ARG A 76 22.79 22.94 -9.16
CA ARG A 76 21.99 22.70 -7.94
C ARG A 76 20.70 21.96 -8.26
N ASP A 77 19.99 22.35 -9.33
CA ASP A 77 18.79 21.66 -9.80
C ASP A 77 19.11 20.19 -10.17
N TRP A 78 20.25 19.91 -10.80
CA TRP A 78 20.68 18.54 -11.10
C TRP A 78 20.91 17.69 -9.84
N VAL A 79 21.50 18.27 -8.78
CA VAL A 79 21.68 17.59 -7.48
C VAL A 79 20.34 17.30 -6.82
N GLN A 80 19.45 18.29 -6.76
CA GLN A 80 18.10 18.13 -6.19
C GLN A 80 17.32 17.01 -6.90
N ASN A 81 17.19 17.12 -8.22
CA ASN A 81 16.50 16.11 -9.04
C ASN A 81 17.15 14.72 -8.95
N ALA A 82 18.46 14.63 -8.71
CA ALA A 82 19.14 13.35 -8.52
C ALA A 82 18.83 12.73 -7.15
N ALA A 83 18.86 13.51 -6.06
CA ALA A 83 18.56 13.03 -4.70
C ALA A 83 17.09 12.63 -4.54
N GLU A 84 16.17 13.52 -4.93
CA GLU A 84 14.72 13.28 -4.90
C GLU A 84 14.33 12.16 -5.88
N GLY A 85 14.84 12.20 -7.11
CA GLY A 85 14.52 11.22 -8.16
C GLY A 85 15.12 9.82 -7.96
N THR A 86 15.99 9.62 -6.96
CA THR A 86 16.54 8.30 -6.60
C THR A 86 16.08 7.85 -5.23
N TRP A 87 16.70 8.33 -4.15
CA TRP A 87 16.45 7.89 -2.78
C TRP A 87 15.04 8.26 -2.30
N GLY A 88 14.59 9.50 -2.58
CA GLY A 88 13.25 9.93 -2.19
C GLY A 88 12.13 9.26 -2.99
N ASN A 89 12.34 9.02 -4.29
CA ASN A 89 11.39 8.34 -5.16
C ASN A 89 11.17 6.84 -4.82
N VAL A 90 11.98 6.24 -3.94
CA VAL A 90 11.85 4.82 -3.53
C VAL A 90 11.69 4.60 -2.03
N SER A 91 11.58 5.66 -1.22
CA SER A 91 11.40 5.57 0.24
C SER A 91 10.56 6.75 0.74
N ARG A 92 10.33 6.88 2.05
CA ARG A 92 9.69 8.08 2.61
C ARG A 92 10.64 9.29 2.74
N VAL A 93 11.90 9.15 2.34
CA VAL A 93 12.89 10.23 2.47
C VAL A 93 12.47 11.42 1.63
N ASP A 94 12.17 12.53 2.28
CA ASP A 94 11.81 13.78 1.61
C ASP A 94 12.89 14.84 1.87
N PHE A 95 13.46 15.38 0.79
CA PHE A 95 14.53 16.39 0.86
C PHE A 95 13.94 17.77 0.62
N ILE A 96 13.87 18.59 1.66
CA ILE A 96 13.15 19.87 1.63
C ILE A 96 14.06 21.08 1.86
N GLY A 97 13.60 22.28 1.46
CA GLY A 97 14.32 23.53 1.66
C GLY A 97 15.05 23.98 0.41
N TRP A 98 16.23 23.40 0.12
CA TRP A 98 17.08 23.68 -1.06
C TRP A 98 17.47 25.16 -1.30
N ASP A 99 17.17 26.04 -0.34
CA ASP A 99 17.51 27.47 -0.30
C ASP A 99 18.93 27.73 0.24
N GLU A 100 19.31 29.01 0.38
CA GLU A 100 20.55 29.43 1.04
C GLU A 100 20.54 29.11 2.56
N CYS A 101 21.62 28.51 3.05
CA CYS A 101 21.78 28.19 4.47
C CYS A 101 21.96 29.45 5.33
N THR A 102 21.14 29.57 6.36
CA THR A 102 21.38 30.50 7.48
C THR A 102 22.35 29.89 8.50
N SER A 103 22.80 30.67 9.49
CA SER A 103 23.54 30.14 10.64
C SER A 103 22.73 29.21 11.55
N ALA A 104 21.40 29.21 11.43
CA ALA A 104 20.49 28.34 12.18
C ALA A 104 20.02 27.11 11.37
N SER A 105 20.31 27.05 10.06
CA SER A 105 19.82 25.96 9.20
C SER A 105 20.35 24.60 9.63
N ARG A 106 19.39 23.68 9.79
CA ARG A 106 19.54 22.27 10.19
C ARG A 106 19.48 21.34 8.97
N GLY A 107 19.69 20.06 9.19
CA GLY A 107 19.74 19.06 8.11
C GLY A 107 21.06 19.10 7.33
N ILE A 108 21.04 18.66 6.07
CA ILE A 108 22.20 18.53 5.19
C ILE A 108 22.60 19.92 4.65
N ARG A 109 23.81 20.36 4.97
CA ARG A 109 24.35 21.64 4.49
C ARG A 109 25.41 21.38 3.42
N ILE A 110 25.13 21.83 2.20
CA ILE A 110 25.95 21.56 1.02
C ILE A 110 26.76 22.79 0.63
N ARG A 111 28.07 22.61 0.47
CA ARG A 111 28.96 23.63 -0.12
C ARG A 111 29.45 23.19 -1.49
N ILE A 112 29.48 24.14 -2.43
CA ILE A 112 30.02 23.96 -3.76
C ILE A 112 31.50 24.34 -3.74
N ALA A 113 32.39 23.40 -4.08
CA ALA A 113 33.84 23.61 -4.07
C ALA A 113 34.56 22.76 -5.12
N ASP A 114 35.66 23.26 -5.69
CA ASP A 114 36.47 22.52 -6.66
C ASP A 114 37.44 21.53 -5.98
N THR A 115 36.88 20.57 -5.25
CA THR A 115 37.59 19.56 -4.45
C THR A 115 37.10 18.15 -4.81
N GLY A 116 37.61 17.13 -4.11
CA GLY A 116 36.97 15.81 -4.15
C GLY A 116 35.62 15.88 -3.39
N PRO A 117 34.50 15.49 -4.01
CA PRO A 117 33.21 15.40 -3.32
C PRO A 117 33.29 14.45 -2.12
N HIS A 118 32.57 14.79 -1.05
CA HIS A 118 32.48 13.97 0.17
C HIS A 118 31.41 14.50 1.14
N VAL A 119 30.94 13.64 2.03
CA VAL A 119 30.36 14.03 3.33
C VAL A 119 31.37 13.92 4.48
N LYS A 120 31.17 14.73 5.54
CA LYS A 120 32.03 14.72 6.74
C LYS A 120 31.55 13.79 7.86
N GLN A 121 30.30 13.35 7.79
CA GLN A 121 29.65 12.42 8.72
C GLN A 121 28.64 11.56 7.95
N LEU A 122 28.31 10.39 8.48
CA LEU A 122 27.16 9.59 8.01
C LEU A 122 25.86 10.08 8.66
N GLY A 123 24.78 10.08 7.89
CA GLY A 123 23.42 10.21 8.41
C GLY A 123 23.11 11.52 9.16
N SER A 124 22.26 11.43 10.18
CA SER A 124 21.81 12.52 11.04
C SER A 124 22.92 13.23 11.82
N ARG A 125 24.15 12.70 11.84
CA ARG A 125 25.32 13.42 12.36
C ARG A 125 25.78 14.56 11.43
N LEU A 126 25.19 14.69 10.24
CA LEU A 126 25.29 15.87 9.36
C LEU A 126 24.36 17.02 9.77
N ASP A 127 23.40 16.81 10.67
CA ASP A 127 22.37 17.81 11.01
C ASP A 127 22.96 19.14 11.50
N GLY A 128 22.87 20.17 10.65
CA GLY A 128 23.42 21.50 10.93
C GLY A 128 24.95 21.59 10.82
N PHE A 129 25.62 20.54 10.32
CA PHE A 129 27.08 20.49 10.21
C PHE A 129 27.56 21.40 9.08
N VAL A 130 28.28 22.47 9.41
CA VAL A 130 28.73 23.48 8.43
C VAL A 130 29.74 22.87 7.45
N ASN A 131 29.51 23.06 6.15
CA ASN A 131 30.16 22.33 5.05
C ASN A 131 30.03 20.80 5.20
N GLY A 132 28.88 20.29 5.68
CA GLY A 132 28.68 18.87 6.00
C GLY A 132 28.81 17.95 4.78
N MET A 133 28.34 18.40 3.63
CA MET A 133 28.58 17.82 2.30
C MET A 133 29.31 18.84 1.43
N GLU A 134 30.33 18.43 0.69
CA GLU A 134 30.97 19.24 -0.35
C GLU A 134 30.79 18.58 -1.72
N LEU A 135 30.27 19.34 -2.70
CA LEU A 135 30.05 18.87 -4.08
C LEU A 135 30.88 19.71 -5.07
N ASN A 136 31.42 19.05 -6.09
CA ASN A 136 32.20 19.70 -7.14
C ASN A 136 31.38 19.85 -8.42
N PHE A 137 31.25 21.09 -8.90
CA PHE A 137 30.57 21.41 -10.16
C PHE A 137 31.54 21.79 -11.29
N THR A 138 32.80 22.10 -11.00
CA THR A 138 33.78 22.64 -11.95
C THR A 138 34.77 21.62 -12.47
N PHE A 139 35.13 20.63 -11.65
CA PHE A 139 36.06 19.55 -11.98
C PHE A 139 37.41 20.03 -12.54
N VAL A 140 37.94 21.16 -12.06
CA VAL A 140 39.19 21.73 -12.58
C VAL A 140 40.40 21.06 -11.93
N ASN A 141 40.40 20.94 -10.59
CA ASN A 141 41.48 20.32 -9.82
C ASN A 141 41.23 18.84 -9.48
N TRP A 142 40.00 18.34 -9.64
CA TRP A 142 39.62 16.96 -9.34
C TRP A 142 38.73 16.37 -10.44
N SER A 143 39.03 15.15 -10.89
CA SER A 143 38.42 14.46 -12.04
C SER A 143 38.21 15.32 -13.31
N PRO A 144 39.26 15.86 -13.96
CA PRO A 144 39.11 16.74 -15.12
C PRO A 144 38.34 16.16 -16.31
N SER A 145 38.25 14.82 -16.41
CA SER A 145 37.38 14.12 -17.38
C SER A 145 35.89 14.46 -17.22
N CYS A 146 35.43 14.83 -16.02
CA CYS A 146 34.05 15.25 -15.80
C CYS A 146 33.71 16.62 -16.41
N GLN A 147 34.69 17.40 -16.89
CA GLN A 147 34.40 18.65 -17.61
C GLN A 147 33.67 18.42 -18.94
N SER A 148 33.87 17.26 -19.59
CA SER A 148 33.15 16.91 -20.82
C SER A 148 31.76 16.33 -20.62
N ASP A 149 31.40 15.92 -19.38
CA ASP A 149 30.09 15.36 -19.06
C ASP A 149 29.67 15.75 -17.62
N ARG A 150 29.52 17.06 -17.41
CA ARG A 150 29.30 17.65 -16.08
C ARG A 150 27.99 17.19 -15.45
N GLU A 151 26.90 17.11 -16.23
CA GLU A 151 25.60 16.71 -15.71
C GLU A 151 25.62 15.27 -15.19
N PHE A 152 26.15 14.33 -15.98
CA PHE A 152 26.29 12.94 -15.57
C PHE A 152 27.13 12.81 -14.29
N CYS A 153 28.28 13.49 -14.22
CA CYS A 153 29.12 13.43 -13.04
C CYS A 153 28.45 14.04 -11.80
N ILE A 154 27.82 15.22 -11.92
CA ILE A 154 27.15 15.89 -10.79
C ILE A 154 26.01 15.03 -10.25
N ARG A 155 25.17 14.47 -11.13
CA ARG A 155 24.07 13.56 -10.72
C ARG A 155 24.60 12.29 -10.06
N THR A 156 25.60 11.62 -10.66
CA THR A 156 26.18 10.37 -10.14
C THR A 156 26.81 10.58 -8.76
N ILE A 157 27.58 11.65 -8.59
CA ILE A 157 28.16 12.04 -7.29
C ILE A 157 27.07 12.36 -6.27
N ALA A 158 26.05 13.13 -6.65
CA ALA A 158 24.95 13.48 -5.75
C ALA A 158 24.27 12.23 -5.19
N VAL A 159 23.93 11.25 -6.03
CA VAL A 159 23.30 9.99 -5.58
C VAL A 159 24.19 9.26 -4.57
N HIS A 160 25.51 9.20 -4.80
CA HIS A 160 26.45 8.59 -3.87
C HIS A 160 26.54 9.33 -2.52
N GLU A 161 26.76 10.64 -2.53
CA GLU A 161 26.91 11.43 -1.30
C GLU A 161 25.62 11.49 -0.48
N PHE A 162 24.46 11.50 -1.14
CA PHE A 162 23.17 11.40 -0.45
C PHE A 162 22.94 10.02 0.18
N GLY A 163 23.51 8.95 -0.39
CA GLY A 163 23.54 7.63 0.26
C GLY A 163 24.28 7.67 1.60
N HIS A 164 25.47 8.29 1.63
CA HIS A 164 26.17 8.54 2.89
C HIS A 164 25.37 9.46 3.85
N ALA A 165 24.71 10.47 3.30
CA ALA A 165 23.86 11.36 4.08
C ALA A 165 22.63 10.67 4.68
N LEU A 166 22.24 9.49 4.19
CA LEU A 166 21.20 8.63 4.78
C LEU A 166 21.74 7.56 5.76
N GLY A 167 23.06 7.46 5.91
CA GLY A 167 23.71 6.53 6.85
C GLY A 167 24.34 5.29 6.22
N PHE A 168 24.36 5.18 4.88
CA PHE A 168 25.03 4.10 4.18
C PHE A 168 26.55 4.27 4.21
N ALA A 169 27.26 3.19 4.54
CA ALA A 169 28.72 3.13 4.45
C ALA A 169 29.15 2.61 3.07
N HIS A 170 30.43 2.75 2.75
CA HIS A 170 30.99 2.17 1.53
C HIS A 170 30.85 0.65 1.51
N GLU A 171 30.35 0.11 0.41
CA GLU A 171 30.17 -1.34 0.21
C GLU A 171 31.53 -2.04 0.13
N GLN A 172 32.58 -1.37 -0.39
CA GLN A 172 33.95 -1.89 -0.32
C GLN A 172 34.57 -1.87 1.10
N ASN A 173 33.92 -1.30 2.12
CA ASN A 173 34.42 -1.39 3.50
C ASN A 173 33.96 -2.67 4.22
N ARG A 174 33.06 -3.45 3.60
CA ARG A 174 32.44 -4.60 4.27
C ARG A 174 33.44 -5.74 4.55
N PRO A 175 33.32 -6.42 5.71
CA PRO A 175 34.13 -7.60 6.03
C PRO A 175 33.97 -8.81 5.10
N ASP A 176 32.84 -8.94 4.40
CA ASP A 176 32.49 -10.06 3.50
C ASP A 176 32.79 -9.77 2.01
N ARG A 177 33.37 -8.60 1.72
CA ARG A 177 33.78 -8.16 0.38
C ARG A 177 34.66 -9.21 -0.33
N PRO A 178 34.37 -9.55 -1.61
CA PRO A 178 35.15 -10.53 -2.34
C PRO A 178 36.55 -10.00 -2.69
N SER A 179 37.52 -10.91 -2.82
CA SER A 179 38.91 -10.58 -3.15
C SER A 179 39.10 -9.99 -4.56
N SER A 180 38.10 -10.07 -5.42
CA SER A 180 38.04 -9.39 -6.72
C SER A 180 37.87 -7.87 -6.58
N CYS A 181 37.30 -7.40 -5.48
CA CYS A 181 37.22 -5.97 -5.17
C CYS A 181 38.52 -5.54 -4.49
N THR A 182 39.36 -4.79 -5.21
CA THR A 182 40.69 -4.36 -4.75
C THR A 182 40.75 -2.93 -4.24
N GLU A 183 39.69 -2.14 -4.37
CA GLU A 183 39.67 -0.75 -3.92
C GLU A 183 39.94 -0.63 -2.41
N PRO A 184 40.64 0.42 -1.93
CA PRO A 184 40.89 0.61 -0.52
C PRO A 184 39.58 0.95 0.22
N ALA A 185 39.47 0.54 1.47
CA ALA A 185 38.39 0.99 2.35
C ALA A 185 38.55 2.50 2.64
N GLN A 186 37.43 3.24 2.68
CA GLN A 186 37.42 4.70 2.85
C GLN A 186 36.29 5.17 3.76
N GLY A 187 36.51 6.25 4.52
CA GLY A 187 35.48 6.82 5.39
C GLY A 187 35.17 5.97 6.64
N SER A 188 33.94 6.10 7.14
CA SER A 188 33.46 5.34 8.29
C SER A 188 32.82 4.01 7.87
N ASN A 189 32.80 3.04 8.78
CA ASN A 189 32.17 1.74 8.59
C ASN A 189 30.74 1.72 9.14
N GLY A 190 29.87 0.90 8.55
CA GLY A 190 28.58 0.56 9.12
C GLY A 190 28.69 -0.37 10.34
N ASN A 191 27.58 -0.53 11.06
CA ASN A 191 27.43 -1.49 12.16
C ASN A 191 26.41 -2.61 11.85
N LEU A 192 25.63 -2.46 10.79
CA LEU A 192 24.67 -3.44 10.29
C LEU A 192 25.01 -3.79 8.85
N MET A 193 25.32 -5.06 8.59
CA MET A 193 25.24 -5.64 7.25
C MET A 193 23.82 -6.17 7.09
N ILE A 194 23.03 -5.44 6.33
CA ILE A 194 21.86 -5.95 5.65
C ILE A 194 22.45 -6.88 4.54
N GLY A 195 22.07 -8.17 4.51
CA GLY A 195 22.50 -9.18 3.53
C GLY A 195 24.01 -9.32 3.19
N ALA A 196 24.34 -9.81 1.98
CA ALA A 196 25.67 -9.97 1.39
C ALA A 196 26.14 -8.77 0.51
N TRP A 197 27.32 -8.89 -0.11
CA TRP A 197 28.03 -7.80 -0.81
C TRP A 197 27.53 -7.51 -2.23
N ASP A 198 27.18 -6.24 -2.53
CA ASP A 198 26.65 -5.82 -3.83
C ASP A 198 27.69 -5.13 -4.76
N LEU A 199 28.04 -5.78 -5.87
CA LEU A 199 28.91 -5.21 -6.92
C LEU A 199 28.35 -3.94 -7.56
N HIS A 200 27.02 -3.83 -7.64
CA HIS A 200 26.32 -2.82 -8.43
C HIS A 200 25.78 -1.64 -7.61
N SER A 201 25.93 -1.67 -6.29
CA SER A 201 25.56 -0.56 -5.41
C SER A 201 26.23 0.74 -5.84
N VAL A 202 25.51 1.85 -5.73
CA VAL A 202 26.07 3.20 -5.88
C VAL A 202 27.12 3.49 -4.82
N MET A 203 27.11 2.78 -3.68
CA MET A 203 28.06 2.91 -2.57
C MET A 203 29.34 2.08 -2.76
N ASN A 204 29.55 1.47 -3.92
CA ASN A 204 30.67 0.57 -4.20
C ASN A 204 31.64 1.11 -5.25
N TYR A 205 32.89 1.37 -4.86
CA TYR A 205 33.93 1.80 -5.81
C TYR A 205 34.48 0.68 -6.69
N CYS A 206 34.21 -0.59 -6.38
CA CYS A 206 34.53 -1.72 -7.26
C CYS A 206 33.48 -1.96 -8.36
N ASN A 207 32.43 -1.13 -8.42
CA ASN A 207 31.40 -1.20 -9.45
C ASN A 207 32.00 -0.92 -10.84
N PRO A 208 31.80 -1.80 -11.85
CA PRO A 208 32.35 -1.59 -13.19
C PRO A 208 31.76 -0.36 -13.91
N ASN A 209 30.60 0.11 -13.45
CA ASN A 209 30.05 1.41 -13.80
C ASN A 209 30.31 2.36 -12.62
N TRP A 210 30.88 3.54 -12.87
CA TRP A 210 31.25 4.47 -11.81
C TRP A 210 30.02 4.86 -10.96
N SER A 211 30.03 4.44 -9.69
CA SER A 211 28.88 4.49 -8.75
C SER A 211 27.54 4.14 -9.40
N GLY A 212 27.50 3.04 -10.17
CA GLY A 212 26.27 2.55 -10.81
C GLY A 212 25.69 3.48 -11.89
N ASN A 213 26.46 4.42 -12.42
CA ASN A 213 25.96 5.52 -13.27
C ASN A 213 24.90 6.39 -12.57
N GLY A 214 24.94 6.47 -11.22
CA GLY A 214 23.92 7.16 -10.41
C GLY A 214 22.58 6.42 -10.34
N GLN A 215 22.51 5.15 -10.74
CA GLN A 215 21.32 4.32 -10.64
C GLN A 215 21.43 3.41 -9.41
N LEU A 216 20.47 3.55 -8.49
CA LEU A 216 20.35 2.66 -7.34
C LEU A 216 20.22 1.21 -7.80
N SER A 217 21.03 0.32 -7.23
CA SER A 217 20.83 -1.12 -7.40
C SER A 217 19.52 -1.57 -6.75
N ALA A 218 19.05 -2.78 -7.06
CA ALA A 218 17.91 -3.38 -6.36
C ALA A 218 18.14 -3.45 -4.84
N THR A 219 19.41 -3.55 -4.44
CA THR A 219 19.89 -3.65 -3.08
C THR A 219 19.91 -2.29 -2.37
N ASP A 220 20.40 -1.25 -3.05
CA ASP A 220 20.33 0.15 -2.59
C ASP A 220 18.88 0.54 -2.28
N ILE A 221 17.97 0.23 -3.20
CA ILE A 221 16.52 0.45 -3.06
C ILE A 221 15.97 -0.30 -1.84
N ALA A 222 16.22 -1.60 -1.74
CA ALA A 222 15.62 -2.40 -0.68
C ALA A 222 16.17 -2.06 0.72
N GLY A 223 17.43 -1.63 0.83
CA GLY A 223 18.01 -1.18 2.08
C GLY A 223 17.51 0.21 2.51
N VAL A 224 17.30 1.16 1.60
CA VAL A 224 16.65 2.44 1.96
C VAL A 224 15.18 2.26 2.33
N ILE A 225 14.45 1.33 1.67
CA ILE A 225 13.09 0.93 2.07
C ILE A 225 13.09 0.31 3.48
N GLN A 226 14.04 -0.56 3.81
CA GLN A 226 14.10 -1.18 5.13
C GLN A 226 14.31 -0.16 6.27
N LEU A 227 14.97 0.96 5.99
CA LEU A 227 15.35 1.96 7.00
C LEU A 227 14.41 3.17 7.02
N TYR A 228 13.84 3.53 5.87
CA TYR A 228 13.06 4.75 5.64
C TYR A 228 11.78 4.52 4.80
N GLY A 229 11.38 3.28 4.52
CA GLY A 229 10.15 2.92 3.80
C GLY A 229 8.95 2.63 4.71
N ASP A 230 8.07 1.72 4.27
CA ASP A 230 6.82 1.38 4.96
C ASP A 230 7.02 0.91 6.41
N VAL A 231 6.57 1.73 7.38
CA VAL A 231 6.68 1.41 8.80
C VAL A 231 5.55 0.47 9.22
N LEU A 232 5.91 -0.56 9.98
CA LEU A 232 4.97 -1.43 10.68
C LEU A 232 4.30 -0.67 11.83
N TRP A 233 3.14 -0.09 11.57
CA TRP A 233 2.36 0.73 12.52
C TRP A 233 1.65 -0.09 13.59
N SER A 234 1.39 -1.38 13.35
CA SER A 234 0.87 -2.30 14.37
C SER A 234 1.39 -3.70 14.16
N ARG A 235 1.58 -4.44 15.26
CA ARG A 235 1.82 -5.90 15.26
C ARG A 235 0.54 -6.71 15.45
N ASP A 236 -0.61 -6.04 15.55
CA ASP A 236 -1.93 -6.68 15.52
C ASP A 236 -2.45 -6.76 14.09
N PHE A 237 -3.62 -7.38 13.88
CA PHE A 237 -4.34 -7.47 12.60
C PHE A 237 -3.62 -8.17 11.42
N GLY A 238 -2.38 -8.64 11.59
CA GLY A 238 -1.60 -9.35 10.57
C GLY A 238 -1.97 -10.82 10.38
N TYR A 239 -1.54 -11.39 9.27
CA TYR A 239 -1.80 -12.80 8.94
C TYR A 239 -1.21 -13.77 9.98
N ASP A 240 -0.04 -13.45 10.53
CA ASP A 240 0.65 -14.32 11.48
C ASP A 240 -0.06 -14.33 12.85
N GLN A 241 -0.79 -13.25 13.19
CA GLN A 241 -1.69 -13.13 14.33
C GLN A 241 -3.07 -13.79 14.08
N THR A 242 -3.13 -14.76 13.18
CA THR A 242 -4.33 -15.55 12.81
C THR A 242 -5.46 -14.80 12.10
N TRP A 243 -5.22 -13.58 11.61
CA TRP A 243 -6.21 -12.87 10.79
C TRP A 243 -6.30 -13.48 9.38
N ARG A 244 -7.52 -13.60 8.85
CA ARG A 244 -7.85 -14.42 7.69
C ARG A 244 -8.88 -13.72 6.82
N VAL A 245 -8.64 -13.58 5.52
CA VAL A 245 -9.53 -12.80 4.63
C VAL A 245 -10.91 -13.44 4.51
N GLU A 246 -11.00 -14.76 4.57
CA GLU A 246 -12.25 -15.51 4.47
C GLU A 246 -13.10 -15.53 5.75
N GLN A 247 -12.62 -14.95 6.85
CA GLN A 247 -13.30 -14.92 8.16
C GLN A 247 -13.40 -13.50 8.74
N HIS A 248 -12.31 -12.75 8.64
CA HIS A 248 -12.02 -11.54 9.39
C HIS A 248 -11.76 -10.33 8.48
N PRO A 249 -12.81 -9.58 8.11
CA PRO A 249 -12.68 -8.26 7.51
C PRO A 249 -11.80 -7.35 8.38
N ARG A 250 -10.97 -6.56 7.70
CA ARG A 250 -10.04 -5.59 8.27
C ARG A 250 -10.09 -4.34 7.40
N THR A 251 -10.19 -3.18 8.02
CA THR A 251 -10.32 -1.88 7.35
C THR A 251 -9.76 -0.80 8.27
N VAL A 252 -9.78 0.44 7.81
CA VAL A 252 -9.58 1.64 8.63
C VAL A 252 -10.78 2.57 8.49
N ALA A 253 -11.07 3.35 9.54
CA ALA A 253 -11.99 4.51 9.54
C ALA A 253 -11.83 5.28 10.85
N ASP A 254 -12.13 6.58 10.88
CA ASP A 254 -12.13 7.34 12.15
C ASP A 254 -13.31 6.86 13.00
N VAL A 255 -13.06 6.12 14.07
CA VAL A 255 -14.12 5.65 14.98
C VAL A 255 -14.15 6.45 16.27
N ASN A 256 -13.26 7.42 16.46
CA ASN A 256 -13.08 8.13 17.71
C ASN A 256 -13.47 9.63 17.63
N GLY A 257 -13.41 10.22 16.43
CA GLY A 257 -13.77 11.60 16.10
C GLY A 257 -12.58 12.57 16.16
N ASP A 258 -11.35 12.07 16.03
CA ASP A 258 -10.13 12.89 16.05
C ASP A 258 -9.64 13.32 14.65
N GLY A 259 -10.33 12.89 13.59
CA GLY A 259 -10.02 13.20 12.20
C GLY A 259 -9.11 12.18 11.52
N ARG A 260 -8.62 11.15 12.22
CA ARG A 260 -7.74 10.12 11.65
C ARG A 260 -8.43 8.76 11.60
N ALA A 261 -8.16 8.02 10.54
CA ALA A 261 -8.63 6.66 10.43
C ALA A 261 -7.90 5.70 11.39
N ASP A 262 -8.66 5.04 12.26
CA ASP A 262 -8.20 4.01 13.17
C ASP A 262 -8.22 2.64 12.49
N VAL A 263 -7.37 1.69 12.91
CA VAL A 263 -7.44 0.32 12.40
C VAL A 263 -8.53 -0.49 13.09
N VAL A 264 -9.41 -1.12 12.30
CA VAL A 264 -10.54 -1.90 12.80
C VAL A 264 -10.59 -3.29 12.18
N GLY A 265 -10.72 -4.30 13.04
CA GLY A 265 -10.77 -5.71 12.66
C GLY A 265 -11.97 -6.45 13.25
N PHE A 266 -12.71 -7.13 12.37
CA PHE A 266 -13.84 -7.99 12.72
C PHE A 266 -13.35 -9.42 12.99
N GLY A 267 -12.85 -9.68 14.20
CA GLY A 267 -12.23 -10.95 14.59
C GLY A 267 -13.23 -12.08 14.92
N HIS A 268 -12.74 -13.11 15.63
CA HIS A 268 -13.57 -14.24 16.09
C HIS A 268 -14.71 -13.80 17.02
N LEU A 269 -14.37 -13.17 18.15
CA LEU A 269 -15.30 -12.83 19.22
C LEU A 269 -16.11 -11.55 18.97
N GLY A 270 -15.62 -10.68 18.07
CA GLY A 270 -16.22 -9.39 17.76
C GLY A 270 -15.24 -8.37 17.21
N VAL A 271 -15.51 -7.08 17.43
CA VAL A 271 -14.76 -5.95 16.84
C VAL A 271 -13.60 -5.52 17.73
N TRP A 272 -12.43 -5.38 17.11
CA TRP A 272 -11.18 -4.90 17.70
C TRP A 272 -10.73 -3.61 17.02
N VAL A 273 -10.21 -2.66 17.80
CA VAL A 273 -9.78 -1.34 17.31
C VAL A 273 -8.38 -1.01 17.83
N GLY A 274 -7.49 -0.57 16.95
CA GLY A 274 -6.25 0.11 17.31
C GLY A 274 -6.34 1.57 16.87
N LEU A 275 -6.45 2.49 17.83
CA LEU A 275 -6.53 3.92 17.54
C LEU A 275 -5.24 4.45 16.89
N SER A 276 -5.34 5.37 15.94
CA SER A 276 -4.16 6.04 15.39
C SER A 276 -3.52 6.98 16.41
N THR A 277 -2.19 7.15 16.31
CA THR A 277 -1.41 8.15 17.05
C THR A 277 -0.47 8.92 16.11
N GLU A 278 -0.96 9.24 14.90
CA GLU A 278 -0.27 10.01 13.83
C GLU A 278 0.95 9.31 13.20
N SER A 279 1.54 8.32 13.89
CA SER A 279 2.81 7.68 13.56
C SER A 279 2.83 6.16 13.75
N GLN A 280 1.81 5.62 14.41
CA GLN A 280 1.58 4.19 14.69
C GLN A 280 0.12 3.98 15.10
N PHE A 281 -0.33 2.74 15.22
CA PHE A 281 -1.58 2.41 15.91
C PHE A 281 -1.31 1.91 17.34
N THR A 282 -2.24 2.22 18.25
CA THR A 282 -2.28 1.60 19.59
C THR A 282 -2.55 0.10 19.51
N SER A 283 -2.19 -0.64 20.57
CA SER A 283 -2.48 -2.07 20.67
C SER A 283 -3.99 -2.35 20.64
N ALA A 284 -4.40 -3.37 19.89
CA ALA A 284 -5.80 -3.66 19.62
C ALA A 284 -6.63 -3.85 20.91
N GLN A 285 -7.65 -3.02 21.08
CA GLN A 285 -8.63 -3.10 22.16
C GLN A 285 -9.93 -3.75 21.67
N PHE A 286 -10.56 -4.56 22.51
CA PHE A 286 -11.84 -5.20 22.19
C PHE A 286 -12.99 -4.23 22.49
N TRP A 287 -13.70 -3.78 21.45
CA TRP A 287 -14.71 -2.72 21.56
C TRP A 287 -16.16 -3.23 21.52
N LEU A 288 -16.43 -4.39 20.90
CA LEU A 288 -17.79 -4.92 20.79
C LEU A 288 -17.82 -6.45 20.67
N ALA A 289 -18.73 -7.10 21.40
CA ALA A 289 -18.93 -8.55 21.39
C ALA A 289 -19.98 -9.04 20.37
N ASP A 290 -20.01 -8.41 19.19
CA ASP A 290 -20.84 -8.75 18.02
C ASP A 290 -20.06 -8.51 16.72
N PHE A 291 -20.64 -8.76 15.54
CA PHE A 291 -20.02 -8.67 14.20
C PHE A 291 -18.84 -9.62 13.95
N GLY A 292 -18.48 -10.47 14.92
CA GLY A 292 -17.40 -11.45 14.83
C GLY A 292 -17.81 -12.79 14.19
N TYR A 293 -16.82 -13.58 13.79
CA TYR A 293 -17.04 -14.90 13.16
C TYR A 293 -17.84 -15.86 14.07
N ASP A 294 -17.52 -15.91 15.37
CA ASP A 294 -18.18 -16.79 16.33
C ASP A 294 -19.60 -16.32 16.68
N LYS A 295 -19.97 -15.11 16.23
CA LYS A 295 -21.30 -14.50 16.35
C LYS A 295 -22.19 -14.80 15.15
N GLY A 296 -21.72 -15.62 14.21
CA GLY A 296 -22.46 -16.02 12.99
C GLY A 296 -22.18 -15.17 11.76
N TRP A 297 -21.34 -14.14 11.86
CA TRP A 297 -20.97 -13.31 10.71
C TRP A 297 -20.02 -14.05 9.76
N ARG A 298 -20.24 -13.92 8.45
CA ARG A 298 -19.57 -14.70 7.40
C ARG A 298 -19.21 -13.80 6.22
N VAL A 299 -17.99 -13.90 5.69
CA VAL A 299 -17.52 -12.97 4.63
C VAL A 299 -18.25 -13.19 3.30
N ASP A 300 -18.66 -14.42 3.01
CA ASP A 300 -19.40 -14.82 1.80
C ASP A 300 -20.91 -14.49 1.85
N LEU A 301 -21.44 -14.10 3.02
CA LEU A 301 -22.85 -13.77 3.22
C LEU A 301 -23.07 -12.31 3.65
N HIS A 302 -22.26 -11.86 4.61
CA HIS A 302 -22.51 -10.69 5.46
C HIS A 302 -21.36 -9.66 5.38
N PRO A 303 -21.43 -8.71 4.43
CA PRO A 303 -20.56 -7.54 4.41
C PRO A 303 -20.63 -6.77 5.73
N ARG A 304 -19.47 -6.27 6.16
CA ARG A 304 -19.27 -5.46 7.38
C ARG A 304 -18.35 -4.31 6.99
N THR A 305 -18.71 -3.09 7.36
CA THR A 305 -18.01 -1.85 7.02
C THR A 305 -18.18 -0.84 8.14
N LEU A 306 -17.53 0.31 8.00
CA LEU A 306 -17.64 1.46 8.89
C LEU A 306 -18.10 2.68 8.07
N ALA A 307 -18.97 3.50 8.63
CA ALA A 307 -19.29 4.85 8.14
C ALA A 307 -20.06 5.62 9.21
N ASP A 308 -19.94 6.95 9.25
CA ASP A 308 -20.80 7.77 10.12
C ASP A 308 -22.22 7.77 9.53
N VAL A 309 -23.13 7.02 10.15
CA VAL A 309 -24.53 6.96 9.70
C VAL A 309 -25.44 7.85 10.55
N ASN A 310 -24.91 8.51 11.58
CA ASN A 310 -25.69 9.29 12.53
C ASN A 310 -25.45 10.81 12.44
N GLY A 311 -24.30 11.22 11.90
CA GLY A 311 -23.86 12.60 11.70
C GLY A 311 -23.08 13.18 12.89
N ASP A 312 -22.45 12.35 13.72
CA ASP A 312 -21.67 12.78 14.90
C ASP A 312 -20.15 12.87 14.67
N GLY A 313 -19.68 12.59 13.45
CA GLY A 313 -18.28 12.67 13.04
C GLY A 313 -17.49 11.39 13.30
N ARG A 314 -18.13 10.28 13.68
CA ARG A 314 -17.47 9.01 13.98
C ARG A 314 -18.07 7.88 13.18
N ALA A 315 -17.22 7.01 12.64
CA ALA A 315 -17.65 5.87 11.86
C ALA A 315 -18.27 4.78 12.76
N ASP A 316 -19.54 4.48 12.51
CA ASP A 316 -20.31 3.45 13.16
C ASP A 316 -20.05 2.07 12.51
N VAL A 317 -20.16 0.98 13.28
CA VAL A 317 -20.13 -0.36 12.69
C VAL A 317 -21.46 -0.65 12.01
N VAL A 318 -21.39 -1.00 10.71
CA VAL A 318 -22.57 -1.38 9.93
C VAL A 318 -22.35 -2.73 9.26
N GLY A 319 -23.30 -3.63 9.45
CA GLY A 319 -23.27 -4.99 8.90
C GLY A 319 -24.56 -5.36 8.20
N PHE A 320 -24.41 -5.92 7.00
CA PHE A 320 -25.50 -6.40 6.16
C PHE A 320 -25.75 -7.89 6.45
N GLY A 321 -26.47 -8.18 7.53
CA GLY A 321 -26.68 -9.53 8.06
C GLY A 321 -27.80 -10.32 7.36
N ASP A 322 -28.29 -11.37 8.02
CA ASP A 322 -29.40 -12.19 7.50
C ASP A 322 -30.69 -11.39 7.31
N TRP A 323 -31.03 -10.55 8.29
CA TRP A 323 -32.32 -9.86 8.38
C TRP A 323 -32.32 -8.45 7.79
N GLY A 324 -31.16 -7.87 7.49
CA GLY A 324 -31.02 -6.55 6.89
C GLY A 324 -29.81 -5.78 7.40
N VAL A 325 -29.92 -4.44 7.45
CA VAL A 325 -28.86 -3.53 7.87
C VAL A 325 -28.87 -3.37 9.38
N ALA A 326 -27.83 -3.87 10.04
CA ALA A 326 -27.62 -3.74 11.48
C ALA A 326 -26.49 -2.75 11.77
N VAL A 327 -26.69 -1.90 12.76
CA VAL A 327 -25.78 -0.79 13.14
C VAL A 327 -25.41 -0.90 14.61
N ALA A 328 -24.16 -0.61 14.94
CA ALA A 328 -23.68 -0.40 16.30
C ALA A 328 -22.91 0.93 16.33
N LEU A 329 -23.53 1.94 16.95
CA LEU A 329 -23.02 3.32 16.95
C LEU A 329 -21.70 3.44 17.70
N SER A 330 -20.78 4.28 17.24
CA SER A 330 -19.56 4.58 17.99
C SER A 330 -19.87 5.41 19.24
N THR A 331 -19.14 5.14 20.32
CA THR A 331 -19.09 5.99 21.52
C THR A 331 -17.77 6.76 21.63
N GLY A 332 -16.90 6.65 20.63
CA GLY A 332 -15.52 7.15 20.62
C GLY A 332 -14.54 6.38 21.52
N THR A 333 -15.02 5.37 22.26
CA THR A 333 -14.23 4.53 23.18
C THR A 333 -14.66 3.06 23.17
N GLY A 334 -15.51 2.70 22.19
CA GLY A 334 -16.26 1.46 22.12
C GLY A 334 -17.42 1.61 21.12
N PHE A 335 -18.19 0.54 20.93
CA PHE A 335 -19.45 0.61 20.18
C PHE A 335 -20.65 0.25 21.06
N ALA A 336 -21.79 0.88 20.78
CA ALA A 336 -23.08 0.57 21.37
C ALA A 336 -23.55 -0.85 20.95
N PRO A 337 -24.52 -1.46 21.67
CA PRO A 337 -25.10 -2.73 21.25
C PRO A 337 -25.75 -2.65 19.86
N LEU A 338 -25.63 -3.73 19.09
CA LEU A 338 -26.20 -3.88 17.75
C LEU A 338 -27.71 -3.63 17.74
N GLN A 339 -28.17 -2.83 16.77
CA GLN A 339 -29.58 -2.58 16.47
C GLN A 339 -29.88 -2.84 14.99
N LEU A 340 -31.03 -3.45 14.67
CA LEU A 340 -31.49 -3.60 13.29
C LEU A 340 -32.18 -2.31 12.85
N TRP A 341 -31.58 -1.60 11.88
CA TRP A 341 -32.06 -0.29 11.40
C TRP A 341 -32.94 -0.39 10.15
N LEU A 342 -32.78 -1.43 9.32
CA LEU A 342 -33.59 -1.66 8.12
C LEU A 342 -33.75 -3.15 7.82
N VAL A 343 -34.96 -3.57 7.41
CA VAL A 343 -35.29 -4.95 7.02
C VAL A 343 -35.16 -5.14 5.49
N ASP A 344 -34.03 -4.69 4.94
CA ASP A 344 -33.63 -4.84 3.53
C ASP A 344 -32.09 -4.88 3.44
N PHE A 345 -31.52 -5.09 2.25
CA PHE A 345 -30.10 -5.28 1.98
C PHE A 345 -29.46 -6.52 2.65
N GLY A 346 -30.25 -7.36 3.32
CA GLY A 346 -29.83 -8.58 4.00
C GLY A 346 -29.96 -9.85 3.16
N TYR A 347 -29.37 -10.95 3.66
CA TYR A 347 -29.35 -12.23 2.94
C TYR A 347 -30.76 -12.81 2.71
N ASN A 348 -31.68 -12.67 3.67
CA ASN A 348 -33.06 -13.14 3.53
C ASN A 348 -33.87 -12.28 2.54
N GLN A 349 -33.46 -11.04 2.26
CA GLN A 349 -34.00 -10.17 1.21
C GLN A 349 -33.28 -10.38 -0.15
N THR A 350 -32.79 -11.59 -0.40
CA THR A 350 -32.14 -12.04 -1.65
C THR A 350 -30.80 -11.38 -2.03
N TRP A 351 -30.23 -10.52 -1.17
CA TRP A 351 -28.90 -9.94 -1.41
C TRP A 351 -27.79 -10.99 -1.28
N ARG A 352 -26.80 -10.98 -2.19
CA ARG A 352 -25.72 -11.99 -2.27
C ARG A 352 -24.39 -11.31 -2.50
N VAL A 353 -23.35 -11.62 -1.72
CA VAL A 353 -21.99 -11.10 -1.92
C VAL A 353 -21.47 -11.42 -3.34
N ALA A 354 -21.77 -12.62 -3.85
CA ALA A 354 -21.42 -13.08 -5.19
C ALA A 354 -22.13 -12.34 -6.36
N LYS A 355 -22.94 -11.31 -6.10
CA LYS A 355 -23.63 -10.52 -7.13
C LYS A 355 -23.77 -9.03 -6.81
N HIS A 356 -24.12 -8.73 -5.56
CA HIS A 356 -24.66 -7.44 -5.12
C HIS A 356 -23.74 -6.80 -4.06
N PRO A 357 -22.75 -5.98 -4.50
CA PRO A 357 -22.02 -5.08 -3.62
C PRO A 357 -22.97 -4.17 -2.84
N ARG A 358 -22.60 -3.86 -1.60
CA ARG A 358 -23.30 -2.98 -0.66
C ARG A 358 -22.23 -2.16 0.06
N THR A 359 -22.45 -0.86 0.17
CA THR A 359 -21.52 0.12 0.75
C THR A 359 -22.31 1.27 1.39
N LEU A 360 -21.61 2.22 1.99
CA LEU A 360 -22.16 3.41 2.63
C LEU A 360 -21.41 4.65 2.15
N ALA A 361 -22.12 5.73 1.88
CA ALA A 361 -21.58 7.09 1.80
C ALA A 361 -22.74 8.09 1.78
N ASP A 362 -22.48 9.35 2.13
CA ASP A 362 -23.48 10.41 1.98
C ASP A 362 -23.69 10.68 0.48
N VAL A 363 -24.82 10.24 -0.08
CA VAL A 363 -25.15 10.49 -1.49
C VAL A 363 -26.09 11.69 -1.64
N ASN A 364 -26.55 12.28 -0.53
CA ASN A 364 -27.60 13.30 -0.54
C ASN A 364 -27.10 14.70 -0.13
N GLY A 365 -26.00 14.78 0.62
CA GLY A 365 -25.33 15.98 1.10
C GLY A 365 -25.79 16.44 2.49
N ASP A 366 -26.34 15.53 3.32
CA ASP A 366 -26.82 15.85 4.68
C ASP A 366 -25.82 15.54 5.81
N GLY A 367 -24.63 15.03 5.47
CA GLY A 367 -23.54 14.71 6.39
C GLY A 367 -23.62 13.32 7.00
N ARG A 368 -24.51 12.43 6.50
CA ARG A 368 -24.68 11.06 7.01
C ARG A 368 -24.58 10.04 5.91
N ALA A 369 -23.92 8.92 6.18
CA ALA A 369 -23.73 7.89 5.19
C ALA A 369 -25.03 7.10 4.94
N ASP A 370 -25.48 7.12 3.69
CA ASP A 370 -26.65 6.39 3.19
C ASP A 370 -26.26 4.97 2.75
N VAL A 371 -27.19 4.02 2.82
CA VAL A 371 -26.98 2.67 2.27
C VAL A 371 -27.07 2.71 0.75
N VAL A 372 -26.00 2.29 0.07
CA VAL A 372 -25.95 2.13 -1.38
C VAL A 372 -25.73 0.65 -1.74
N GLY A 373 -26.68 0.05 -2.45
CA GLY A 373 -26.65 -1.35 -2.87
C GLY A 373 -26.80 -1.52 -4.38
N PHE A 374 -25.87 -2.26 -4.98
CA PHE A 374 -25.83 -2.58 -6.40
C PHE A 374 -26.59 -3.89 -6.67
N GLY A 375 -27.92 -3.81 -6.75
CA GLY A 375 -28.82 -4.97 -6.84
C GLY A 375 -28.93 -5.60 -8.24
N ASP A 376 -29.94 -6.44 -8.45
CA ASP A 376 -30.21 -7.04 -9.76
C ASP A 376 -30.57 -5.99 -10.82
N TRP A 377 -31.31 -4.94 -10.45
CA TRP A 377 -31.89 -3.95 -11.37
C TRP A 377 -31.10 -2.63 -11.49
N GLY A 378 -30.14 -2.39 -10.60
CA GLY A 378 -29.30 -1.19 -10.62
C GLY A 378 -28.87 -0.73 -9.23
N VAL A 379 -28.57 0.56 -9.09
CA VAL A 379 -28.20 1.20 -7.82
C VAL A 379 -29.45 1.55 -7.03
N ALA A 380 -29.60 0.92 -5.88
CA ALA A 380 -30.65 1.20 -4.91
C ALA A 380 -30.07 1.89 -3.67
N VAL A 381 -30.78 2.88 -3.15
CA VAL A 381 -30.37 3.73 -2.02
C VAL A 381 -31.42 3.66 -0.92
N ALA A 382 -30.98 3.64 0.33
CA ALA A 382 -31.81 3.87 1.51
C ALA A 382 -31.15 4.94 2.38
N LEU A 383 -31.78 6.13 2.44
CA LEU A 383 -31.21 7.30 3.09
C LEU A 383 -31.16 7.14 4.61
N SER A 384 -30.11 7.65 5.26
CA SER A 384 -30.05 7.67 6.72
C SER A 384 -31.05 8.67 7.31
N THR A 385 -31.66 8.31 8.43
CA THR A 385 -32.43 9.24 9.28
C THR A 385 -31.66 9.66 10.54
N GLY A 386 -30.41 9.21 10.69
CA GLY A 386 -29.60 9.33 11.90
C GLY A 386 -30.02 8.42 13.06
N THR A 387 -31.10 7.65 12.89
CA THR A 387 -31.65 6.72 13.90
C THR A 387 -32.21 5.44 13.26
N GLY A 388 -31.88 5.21 11.99
CA GLY A 388 -32.49 4.22 11.10
C GLY A 388 -32.20 4.57 9.63
N PHE A 389 -32.73 3.77 8.71
CA PHE A 389 -32.73 4.10 7.29
C PHE A 389 -34.15 4.18 6.74
N ALA A 390 -34.36 5.05 5.76
CA ALA A 390 -35.57 5.14 4.96
C ALA A 390 -35.79 3.86 4.10
N PRO A 391 -37.00 3.60 3.59
CA PRO A 391 -37.23 2.49 2.66
C PRO A 391 -36.38 2.60 1.39
N LEU A 392 -35.94 1.44 0.88
CA LEU A 392 -35.15 1.32 -0.34
C LEU A 392 -35.84 1.98 -1.55
N GLN A 393 -35.08 2.75 -2.33
CA GLN A 393 -35.48 3.33 -3.61
C GLN A 393 -34.46 3.00 -4.71
N LEU A 394 -34.92 2.70 -5.93
CA LEU A 394 -34.04 2.56 -7.09
C LEU A 394 -33.68 3.95 -7.63
N TRP A 395 -32.41 4.33 -7.55
CA TRP A 395 -31.91 5.66 -7.95
C TRP A 395 -31.29 5.66 -9.36
N LEU A 396 -30.78 4.51 -9.82
CA LEU A 396 -30.23 4.35 -11.17
C LEU A 396 -30.47 2.93 -11.70
N ALA A 397 -30.96 2.80 -12.93
CA ALA A 397 -31.22 1.52 -13.59
C ALA A 397 -29.99 0.93 -14.32
N ASP A 398 -28.80 1.13 -13.77
CA ASP A 398 -27.51 0.61 -14.24
C ASP A 398 -26.59 0.27 -13.05
N PHE A 399 -25.37 -0.22 -13.29
CA PHE A 399 -24.44 -0.81 -12.32
C PHE A 399 -24.94 -2.09 -11.63
N GLY A 400 -26.11 -2.61 -12.03
CA GLY A 400 -26.75 -3.81 -11.49
C GLY A 400 -26.36 -5.10 -12.22
N TYR A 401 -26.70 -6.23 -11.61
CA TYR A 401 -26.36 -7.56 -12.14
C TYR A 401 -27.00 -7.85 -13.52
N ASN A 402 -28.23 -7.38 -13.76
CA ASN A 402 -28.90 -7.55 -15.05
C ASN A 402 -28.33 -6.63 -16.15
N GLN A 403 -27.64 -5.55 -15.78
CA GLN A 403 -26.86 -4.69 -16.68
C GLN A 403 -25.42 -5.21 -16.90
N THR A 404 -25.22 -6.52 -16.78
CA THR A 404 -23.93 -7.23 -17.01
C THR A 404 -22.79 -6.91 -16.03
N TRP A 405 -23.04 -6.19 -14.94
CA TRP A 405 -22.05 -5.98 -13.89
C TRP A 405 -21.81 -7.25 -13.07
N ARG A 406 -20.54 -7.54 -12.75
CA ARG A 406 -20.07 -8.84 -12.25
C ARG A 406 -19.02 -8.62 -11.17
N VAL A 407 -19.15 -9.26 -10.00
CA VAL A 407 -18.27 -8.97 -8.84
C VAL A 407 -16.85 -9.50 -9.05
N GLU A 408 -16.70 -10.57 -9.81
CA GLU A 408 -15.43 -11.19 -10.18
C GLU A 408 -14.61 -10.36 -11.20
N LYS A 409 -15.22 -9.30 -11.75
CA LYS A 409 -14.71 -8.56 -12.91
C LYS A 409 -14.75 -7.04 -12.72
N HIS A 410 -15.90 -6.52 -12.30
CA HIS A 410 -16.25 -5.11 -12.25
C HIS A 410 -16.51 -4.65 -10.81
N LEU A 411 -15.49 -4.03 -10.20
CA LEU A 411 -15.62 -3.35 -8.91
C LEU A 411 -16.55 -2.14 -9.03
N ARG A 412 -17.28 -1.85 -7.97
CA ARG A 412 -18.23 -0.73 -7.85
C ARG A 412 -18.09 -0.16 -6.43
N THR A 413 -18.04 1.15 -6.33
CA THR A 413 -17.88 1.90 -5.08
C THR A 413 -18.59 3.26 -5.20
N VAL A 414 -18.59 4.04 -4.13
CA VAL A 414 -19.09 5.41 -4.10
C VAL A 414 -18.08 6.31 -3.38
N ALA A 415 -17.93 7.55 -3.86
CA ALA A 415 -17.19 8.64 -3.23
C ALA A 415 -17.47 9.94 -3.98
N ASP A 416 -17.29 11.10 -3.35
CA ASP A 416 -17.38 12.38 -4.06
C ASP A 416 -16.16 12.53 -4.98
N VAL A 417 -16.35 12.43 -6.30
CA VAL A 417 -15.26 12.64 -7.26
C VAL A 417 -15.33 14.03 -7.91
N ASN A 418 -16.32 14.84 -7.56
CA ASN A 418 -16.59 16.11 -8.22
C ASN A 418 -16.37 17.36 -7.32
N GLY A 419 -16.39 17.17 -6.00
CA GLY A 419 -16.19 18.18 -4.97
C GLY A 419 -17.47 18.92 -4.55
N ASP A 420 -18.66 18.34 -4.79
CA ASP A 420 -19.95 18.94 -4.41
C ASP A 420 -20.50 18.50 -3.03
N GLY A 421 -19.76 17.64 -2.33
CA GLY A 421 -20.10 17.12 -1.00
C GLY A 421 -20.99 15.88 -1.02
N ARG A 422 -21.21 15.25 -2.18
CA ARG A 422 -22.03 14.04 -2.32
C ARG A 422 -21.27 12.94 -3.02
N ALA A 423 -21.44 11.72 -2.52
CA ALA A 423 -20.82 10.55 -3.10
C ALA A 423 -21.48 10.17 -4.44
N ASP A 424 -20.67 10.16 -5.49
CA ASP A 424 -21.01 9.69 -6.83
C ASP A 424 -20.88 8.16 -6.92
N VAL A 425 -21.46 7.54 -7.95
CA VAL A 425 -21.24 6.11 -8.23
C VAL A 425 -20.06 5.93 -9.17
N ILE A 426 -19.08 5.12 -8.76
CA ILE A 426 -17.89 4.76 -9.56
C ILE A 426 -17.88 3.25 -9.83
N GLY A 427 -17.72 2.87 -11.10
CA GLY A 427 -17.58 1.48 -11.52
C GLY A 427 -16.38 1.25 -12.44
N PHE A 428 -15.58 0.25 -12.10
CA PHE A 428 -14.44 -0.22 -12.89
C PHE A 428 -14.95 -1.22 -13.94
N SER A 429 -15.33 -0.71 -15.10
CA SER A 429 -15.99 -1.45 -16.19
C SER A 429 -15.01 -2.30 -17.03
N ASP A 430 -15.50 -2.87 -18.13
CA ASP A 430 -14.66 -3.45 -19.17
C ASP A 430 -13.70 -2.42 -19.81
N TRP A 431 -14.15 -1.17 -19.95
CA TRP A 431 -13.46 -0.13 -20.74
C TRP A 431 -12.66 0.85 -19.89
N GLY A 432 -12.89 0.88 -18.59
CA GLY A 432 -12.20 1.74 -17.63
C GLY A 432 -13.11 2.27 -16.53
N VAL A 433 -12.77 3.41 -15.95
CA VAL A 433 -13.52 4.04 -14.86
C VAL A 433 -14.73 4.79 -15.40
N THR A 434 -15.91 4.34 -14.98
CA THR A 434 -17.21 4.90 -15.34
C THR A 434 -17.85 5.54 -14.12
N VAL A 435 -18.32 6.78 -14.23
CA VAL A 435 -18.89 7.57 -13.13
C VAL A 435 -20.34 7.95 -13.45
N ALA A 436 -21.21 7.91 -12.44
CA ALA A 436 -22.56 8.49 -12.48
C ALA A 436 -22.74 9.43 -11.29
N LEU A 437 -22.80 10.74 -11.56
CA LEU A 437 -22.80 11.77 -10.54
C LEU A 437 -24.08 11.79 -9.71
N SER A 438 -24.00 12.08 -8.41
CA SER A 438 -25.18 12.26 -7.57
C SER A 438 -25.94 13.54 -7.90
N THR A 439 -27.26 13.49 -7.84
CA THR A 439 -28.14 14.68 -7.87
C THR A 439 -28.73 15.00 -6.49
N GLY A 440 -28.28 14.30 -5.44
CA GLY A 440 -28.87 14.30 -4.10
C GLY A 440 -30.25 13.62 -3.98
N THR A 441 -30.79 13.12 -5.10
CA THR A 441 -32.14 12.50 -5.20
C THR A 441 -32.19 11.34 -6.20
N GLY A 442 -31.03 10.93 -6.70
CA GLY A 442 -30.83 10.03 -7.83
C GLY A 442 -29.40 10.14 -8.34
N PHE A 443 -29.08 9.42 -9.42
CA PHE A 443 -27.81 9.58 -10.13
C PHE A 443 -28.03 9.99 -11.59
N ALA A 444 -27.11 10.81 -12.10
CA ALA A 444 -27.05 11.21 -13.51
C ALA A 444 -26.69 10.01 -14.42
N PRO A 445 -26.92 10.12 -15.75
CA PRO A 445 -26.46 9.11 -16.70
C PRO A 445 -24.95 8.89 -16.61
N LEU A 446 -24.55 7.61 -16.65
CA LEU A 446 -23.15 7.19 -16.53
C LEU A 446 -22.26 7.68 -17.69
N GLN A 447 -21.01 8.01 -17.36
CA GLN A 447 -20.00 8.55 -18.28
C GLN A 447 -18.67 7.81 -18.08
N LEU A 448 -17.96 7.50 -19.18
CA LEU A 448 -16.60 6.96 -19.10
C LEU A 448 -15.63 8.12 -18.87
N TRP A 449 -14.99 8.17 -17.69
CA TRP A 449 -14.09 9.25 -17.26
C TRP A 449 -12.61 8.92 -17.50
N LEU A 450 -12.24 7.64 -17.55
CA LEU A 450 -10.86 7.20 -17.80
C LEU A 450 -10.83 5.84 -18.49
N VAL A 451 -9.92 5.66 -19.47
CA VAL A 451 -9.73 4.43 -20.25
C VAL A 451 -8.63 3.54 -19.64
N ASP A 452 -8.65 3.38 -18.32
CA ASP A 452 -7.76 2.49 -17.54
C ASP A 452 -8.47 2.01 -16.27
N PHE A 453 -7.81 1.19 -15.45
CA PHE A 453 -8.35 0.46 -14.29
C PHE A 453 -9.49 -0.53 -14.62
N GLY A 454 -9.81 -0.71 -15.92
CA GLY A 454 -10.83 -1.62 -16.43
C GLY A 454 -10.30 -3.00 -16.79
N TYR A 455 -11.22 -3.94 -17.03
CA TYR A 455 -10.86 -5.34 -17.31
C TYR A 455 -10.07 -5.52 -18.61
N ASN A 456 -10.38 -4.75 -19.66
CA ASN A 456 -9.64 -4.84 -20.93
C ASN A 456 -8.23 -4.24 -20.81
N GLN A 457 -7.97 -3.37 -19.84
CA GLN A 457 -6.64 -2.88 -19.47
C GLN A 457 -5.91 -3.83 -18.50
N THR A 458 -6.22 -5.13 -18.55
CA THR A 458 -5.59 -6.22 -17.77
C THR A 458 -5.84 -6.25 -16.27
N TRP A 459 -6.58 -5.29 -15.69
CA TRP A 459 -6.90 -5.29 -14.25
C TRP A 459 -7.79 -6.48 -13.86
N ARG A 460 -7.48 -7.14 -12.74
CA ARG A 460 -8.20 -8.34 -12.25
C ARG A 460 -8.56 -8.19 -10.78
N VAL A 461 -9.82 -8.43 -10.41
CA VAL A 461 -10.27 -8.35 -8.99
C VAL A 461 -9.46 -9.27 -8.08
N ALA A 462 -9.09 -10.46 -8.56
CA ALA A 462 -8.27 -11.44 -7.83
C ALA A 462 -6.78 -11.08 -7.67
N LYS A 463 -6.28 -10.01 -8.30
CA LYS A 463 -4.86 -9.59 -8.21
C LYS A 463 -4.69 -8.13 -7.77
N HIS A 464 -5.55 -7.26 -8.29
CA HIS A 464 -5.39 -5.81 -8.31
C HIS A 464 -6.59 -5.12 -7.64
N PRO A 465 -6.53 -4.92 -6.31
CA PRO A 465 -7.43 -4.01 -5.61
C PRO A 465 -7.45 -2.64 -6.28
N ARG A 466 -8.64 -2.03 -6.34
CA ARG A 466 -8.87 -0.66 -6.77
C ARG A 466 -9.86 -0.02 -5.81
N THR A 467 -9.60 1.22 -5.46
CA THR A 467 -10.38 2.02 -4.52
C THR A 467 -10.36 3.49 -4.95
N VAL A 468 -11.08 4.34 -4.22
CA VAL A 468 -11.10 5.79 -4.43
C VAL A 468 -10.96 6.48 -3.07
N ALA A 469 -10.21 7.58 -3.02
CA ALA A 469 -10.04 8.48 -1.88
C ALA A 469 -9.27 9.73 -2.35
N ASP A 470 -9.39 10.83 -1.62
CA ASP A 470 -8.57 12.02 -1.87
C ASP A 470 -7.13 11.75 -1.40
N VAL A 471 -6.15 11.74 -2.32
CA VAL A 471 -4.72 11.56 -1.98
C VAL A 471 -3.91 12.85 -2.14
N ASN A 472 -4.57 14.00 -2.39
CA ASN A 472 -3.89 15.27 -2.66
C ASN A 472 -4.42 16.46 -1.83
N GLY A 473 -5.51 16.27 -1.08
CA GLY A 473 -6.15 17.26 -0.21
C GLY A 473 -7.05 18.25 -0.96
N ASP A 474 -7.49 17.96 -2.19
CA ASP A 474 -8.28 18.88 -3.02
C ASP A 474 -9.80 18.75 -2.87
N GLY A 475 -10.26 17.84 -2.00
CA GLY A 475 -11.65 17.57 -1.69
C GLY A 475 -12.35 16.60 -2.65
N ARG A 476 -11.63 15.99 -3.60
CA ARG A 476 -12.17 15.00 -4.55
C ARG A 476 -11.48 13.66 -4.39
N ALA A 477 -12.26 12.59 -4.46
CA ALA A 477 -11.72 11.24 -4.47
C ALA A 477 -11.03 10.94 -5.82
N ASP A 478 -9.75 10.61 -5.73
CA ASP A 478 -8.93 10.12 -6.83
C ASP A 478 -9.17 8.63 -7.07
N VAL A 479 -8.70 8.09 -8.19
CA VAL A 479 -8.68 6.64 -8.44
C VAL A 479 -7.33 6.05 -8.05
N ILE A 480 -7.33 5.08 -7.14
CA ILE A 480 -6.15 4.34 -6.69
C ILE A 480 -6.25 2.88 -7.12
N GLY A 481 -5.19 2.35 -7.73
CA GLY A 481 -5.10 0.92 -8.07
C GLY A 481 -3.76 0.31 -7.67
N PHE A 482 -3.85 -0.82 -6.98
CA PHE A 482 -2.72 -1.66 -6.58
C PHE A 482 -2.37 -2.60 -7.73
N SER A 483 -1.47 -2.15 -8.61
CA SER A 483 -1.10 -2.83 -9.85
C SER A 483 -0.14 -4.01 -9.63
N ASP A 484 0.38 -4.62 -10.71
CA ASP A 484 1.49 -5.58 -10.59
C ASP A 484 2.78 -4.92 -10.08
N TRP A 485 2.99 -3.62 -10.33
CA TRP A 485 4.25 -2.91 -10.07
C TRP A 485 4.22 -1.95 -8.88
N GLY A 486 3.08 -1.82 -8.22
CA GLY A 486 2.87 -0.96 -7.05
C GLY A 486 1.60 -0.11 -7.15
N VAL A 487 1.53 0.98 -6.39
CA VAL A 487 0.36 1.87 -6.34
C VAL A 487 0.40 2.89 -7.49
N THR A 488 -0.66 2.90 -8.29
CA THR A 488 -0.88 3.87 -9.37
C THR A 488 -2.13 4.67 -9.10
N VAL A 489 -2.05 5.99 -9.27
CA VAL A 489 -3.13 6.94 -9.02
C VAL A 489 -3.50 7.70 -10.31
N ALA A 490 -4.78 8.00 -10.49
CA ALA A 490 -5.26 8.98 -11.46
C ALA A 490 -6.10 10.03 -10.72
N LEU A 491 -5.62 11.28 -10.68
CA LEU A 491 -6.21 12.34 -9.88
C LEU A 491 -7.53 12.84 -10.48
N SER A 492 -8.53 13.19 -9.67
CA SER A 492 -9.80 13.73 -10.16
C SER A 492 -9.68 15.18 -10.62
N THR A 493 -10.23 15.47 -11.80
CA THR A 493 -10.39 16.85 -12.32
C THR A 493 -11.80 17.40 -12.08
N GLY A 494 -12.60 16.72 -11.26
CA GLY A 494 -14.03 17.00 -11.02
C GLY A 494 -14.96 16.74 -12.21
N THR A 495 -14.40 16.31 -13.35
CA THR A 495 -15.08 16.14 -14.64
C THR A 495 -14.50 14.96 -15.46
N GLY A 496 -13.60 14.20 -14.85
CA GLY A 496 -12.72 13.21 -15.47
C GLY A 496 -11.56 12.87 -14.52
N PHE A 497 -10.63 12.04 -14.98
CA PHE A 497 -9.39 11.77 -14.26
C PHE A 497 -8.16 12.14 -15.10
N ALA A 498 -7.13 12.67 -14.43
CA ALA A 498 -5.85 13.02 -15.01
C ALA A 498 -5.06 11.76 -15.46
N PRO A 499 -4.01 11.92 -16.29
CA PRO A 499 -3.12 10.81 -16.67
C PRO A 499 -2.55 10.07 -15.46
N LEU A 500 -2.40 8.75 -15.59
CA LEU A 500 -1.95 7.88 -14.51
C LEU A 500 -0.53 8.23 -14.05
N GLN A 501 -0.32 8.20 -12.73
CA GLN A 501 0.95 8.44 -12.09
C GLN A 501 1.25 7.28 -11.14
N ARG A 502 2.36 6.57 -11.35
CA ARG A 502 2.83 5.59 -10.36
C ARG A 502 3.36 6.38 -9.15
N ARG A 503 2.75 6.18 -7.99
CA ARG A 503 3.08 6.88 -6.75
C ARG A 503 4.05 6.10 -5.88
N LEU A 504 3.90 4.78 -5.84
CA LEU A 504 4.68 3.92 -4.96
C LEU A 504 5.04 2.62 -5.69
N ALA A 505 6.26 2.13 -5.50
CA ALA A 505 6.75 0.87 -6.08
C ALA A 505 6.46 -0.36 -5.19
N GLU A 506 5.56 -0.22 -4.22
CA GLU A 506 5.21 -1.20 -3.18
C GLU A 506 3.69 -1.47 -3.14
N PHE A 507 3.24 -2.37 -2.26
CA PHE A 507 1.85 -2.89 -2.19
C PHE A 507 1.31 -3.59 -3.46
N GLY A 508 2.14 -3.76 -4.49
CA GLY A 508 1.78 -4.40 -5.75
C GLY A 508 1.92 -5.94 -5.74
N TYR A 509 1.40 -6.59 -6.77
CA TYR A 509 1.40 -8.05 -6.87
C TYR A 509 2.82 -8.65 -6.99
N ASN A 510 3.75 -7.97 -7.66
CA ASN A 510 5.13 -8.46 -7.79
C ASN A 510 5.90 -8.34 -6.46
N GLN A 511 5.51 -7.40 -5.58
CA GLN A 511 6.04 -7.22 -4.22
C GLN A 511 5.38 -8.20 -3.21
N THR A 512 4.97 -9.39 -3.68
CA THR A 512 4.33 -10.48 -2.91
C THR A 512 2.93 -10.19 -2.32
N TRP A 513 2.33 -9.03 -2.53
CA TRP A 513 0.97 -8.74 -2.02
C TRP A 513 -0.10 -9.58 -2.73
N ARG A 514 -1.07 -10.09 -1.97
CA ARG A 514 -2.07 -11.08 -2.40
C ARG A 514 -3.45 -10.71 -1.88
N VAL A 515 -4.50 -10.85 -2.68
CA VAL A 515 -5.86 -10.39 -2.28
C VAL A 515 -6.45 -11.31 -1.21
N GLU A 516 -6.12 -12.59 -1.28
CA GLU A 516 -6.57 -13.67 -0.40
C GLU A 516 -5.85 -13.74 0.95
N GLN A 517 -4.81 -12.93 1.17
CA GLN A 517 -4.04 -12.87 2.43
C GLN A 517 -3.92 -11.44 2.97
N HIS A 518 -3.67 -10.48 2.06
CA HIS A 518 -3.19 -9.14 2.35
C HIS A 518 -4.18 -8.06 1.85
N PRO A 519 -5.24 -7.75 2.64
CA PRO A 519 -6.08 -6.58 2.45
C PRO A 519 -5.22 -5.31 2.31
N ARG A 520 -5.63 -4.43 1.41
CA ARG A 520 -5.02 -3.14 1.13
C ARG A 520 -6.13 -2.12 0.94
N THR A 521 -5.95 -0.94 1.49
CA THR A 521 -6.89 0.18 1.43
C THR A 521 -6.12 1.49 1.48
N VAL A 522 -6.84 2.61 1.40
CA VAL A 522 -6.30 3.95 1.67
C VAL A 522 -7.23 4.71 2.60
N ALA A 523 -6.68 5.57 3.46
CA ALA A 523 -7.39 6.57 4.27
C ALA A 523 -6.36 7.48 4.94
N ASP A 524 -6.75 8.70 5.32
CA ASP A 524 -5.90 9.53 6.16
C ASP A 524 -5.80 8.90 7.55
N VAL A 525 -4.64 8.36 7.91
CA VAL A 525 -4.37 7.82 9.25
C VAL A 525 -3.47 8.74 10.08
N ASN A 526 -2.99 9.85 9.50
CA ASN A 526 -1.99 10.73 10.09
C ASN A 526 -2.55 12.11 10.51
N GLY A 527 -3.62 12.58 9.87
CA GLY A 527 -4.38 13.78 10.18
C GLY A 527 -4.06 14.99 9.30
N ASP A 528 -3.40 14.79 8.15
CA ASP A 528 -3.03 15.87 7.23
C ASP A 528 -4.05 16.14 6.11
N GLY A 529 -5.15 15.39 6.07
CA GLY A 529 -6.21 15.50 5.08
C GLY A 529 -5.95 14.74 3.78
N ARG A 530 -4.95 13.86 3.71
CA ARG A 530 -4.59 13.08 2.51
C ARG A 530 -4.62 11.59 2.81
N ALA A 531 -5.18 10.79 1.91
CA ALA A 531 -5.35 9.36 2.14
C ALA A 531 -4.05 8.56 1.94
N ASP A 532 -3.47 8.11 3.05
CA ASP A 532 -2.30 7.23 3.13
C ASP A 532 -2.57 5.84 2.53
N VAL A 533 -1.53 5.07 2.18
CA VAL A 533 -1.67 3.63 1.84
C VAL A 533 -1.60 2.78 3.10
N ILE A 534 -2.53 1.83 3.25
CA ILE A 534 -2.54 0.87 4.36
C ILE A 534 -2.59 -0.56 3.80
N GLY A 535 -1.70 -1.43 4.28
CA GLY A 535 -1.68 -2.85 3.93
C GLY A 535 -1.53 -3.76 5.15
N PHE A 536 -2.43 -4.75 5.23
CA PHE A 536 -2.45 -5.76 6.27
C PHE A 536 -1.58 -6.95 5.85
N GLY A 537 -0.29 -6.88 6.17
CA GLY A 537 0.71 -7.87 5.79
C GLY A 537 0.77 -9.09 6.72
N HIS A 538 1.90 -9.81 6.65
CA HIS A 538 2.18 -10.95 7.52
C HIS A 538 2.33 -10.54 8.99
N ALA A 539 3.29 -9.65 9.26
CA ALA A 539 3.68 -9.26 10.62
C ALA A 539 2.69 -8.32 11.33
N GLY A 540 1.76 -7.70 10.60
CA GLY A 540 0.83 -6.70 11.12
C GLY A 540 0.39 -5.69 10.06
N VAL A 541 0.21 -4.43 10.46
CA VAL A 541 -0.28 -3.34 9.60
C VAL A 541 0.88 -2.45 9.16
N PHE A 542 1.07 -2.31 7.86
CA PHE A 542 2.03 -1.41 7.22
C PHE A 542 1.30 -0.19 6.67
N VAL A 543 1.93 0.97 6.76
CA VAL A 543 1.38 2.25 6.27
C VAL A 543 2.42 2.95 5.38
N HIS A 544 1.96 3.72 4.40
CA HIS A 544 2.75 4.68 3.63
C HIS A 544 2.03 6.04 3.60
N PRO A 545 2.48 7.04 4.37
CA PRO A 545 1.96 8.39 4.28
C PRO A 545 2.27 9.03 2.93
N TYR A 546 1.38 9.89 2.43
CA TYR A 546 1.58 10.64 1.19
C TYR A 546 1.98 12.10 1.41
#